data_AF-A0A8J2QUF2-F1
#
_entry.id   AF-A0A8J2QUF2-F1
#
_cell.length_a   1.000
_cell.length_b   1.000
_cell.length_c   1.000
_cell.angle_alpha   90.00
_cell.angle_beta   90.00
_cell.angle_gamma   90.00
#
_symmetry.space_group_name_H-M   'P 1'
#
loop_
_entity.id
_entity.type
_entity.pdbx_description
1 polymer ?
#
loop_
_entity_poly.entity_id
_entity_poly.type
_entity_poly.pdbx_seq_one_letter_code
_entity_poly.pdbx_strand_id
1 'polypeptide(L)'
;MFKPLLFILATIYVAHGKHEEYDGHSLYQVRVENAEQVDQLMNVVERFLLDVWTYAQPEQDGLILVSKELKPMFEEELKSIGVQFAIDTENIKQKLDLEDQLLANASIAEAGRMQRGLSFNVIHRYAVVDKYLSDLARQYSNVQVASGGKSVEGRDIKYLRISSNNFQSSNKPVVVIQSLLHAREWVTLPVTLYAIHKLVIDVTEQDLVRDIDWVIIPIANPDGYEFTHTRTRMWRKNRRTGMGLCIGVDLNRNFDFAWGTASSNQACSDTFHGPRAFSEPETQMTRDIINRYRSRIGLFIDVHSFGSLILYGYGNRQLPPHSNTLQQVAVEMAKRIDAVKWPANRNYRVGNIAQVLYQASGGCSDFAQARIGNKLSYTYELPAHRNLNNMNGFLVDPAFIRQAGYETWEGIKFAARYVVKNRNLYFENE
;
A
#
# COMPACT_ATOMS: atom_id res chain seq x y z
N MET A 1 22.29 -50.00 -44.21
CA MET A 1 21.03 -49.78 -43.47
C MET A 1 21.39 -49.14 -42.13
N PHE A 2 21.44 -47.81 -42.06
CA PHE A 2 21.79 -47.06 -40.85
C PHE A 2 20.50 -46.60 -40.16
N LYS A 3 20.31 -46.99 -38.89
CA LYS A 3 19.24 -46.46 -38.03
C LYS A 3 19.82 -45.33 -37.17
N PRO A 4 19.19 -44.13 -37.10
CA PRO A 4 19.63 -43.09 -36.18
C PRO A 4 19.08 -43.37 -34.78
N LEU A 5 19.94 -43.23 -33.77
CA LEU A 5 19.56 -43.20 -32.35
C LEU A 5 18.98 -41.81 -32.04
N LEU A 6 17.75 -41.77 -31.53
CA LEU A 6 17.11 -40.56 -31.04
C LEU A 6 17.57 -40.32 -29.59
N PHE A 7 18.39 -39.29 -29.35
CA PHE A 7 18.69 -38.82 -28.00
C PHE A 7 17.55 -37.91 -27.52
N ILE A 8 16.80 -38.36 -26.51
CA ILE A 8 15.84 -37.53 -25.79
C ILE A 8 16.61 -36.78 -24.71
N LEU A 9 16.87 -35.49 -24.93
CA LEU A 9 17.30 -34.57 -23.88
C LEU A 9 16.09 -34.26 -22.99
N ALA A 10 16.04 -34.87 -21.81
CA ALA A 10 15.14 -34.47 -20.75
C ALA A 10 15.67 -33.17 -20.12
N THR A 11 15.08 -32.03 -20.48
CA THR A 11 15.29 -30.77 -19.75
C THR A 11 14.65 -30.88 -18.38
N ILE A 12 15.47 -30.96 -17.34
CA ILE A 12 15.05 -30.84 -15.94
C ILE A 12 14.66 -29.38 -15.72
N TYR A 13 13.36 -29.10 -15.70
CA TYR A 13 12.85 -27.86 -15.11
C TYR A 13 12.90 -28.04 -13.59
N VAL A 14 13.91 -27.45 -12.94
CA VAL A 14 13.86 -27.25 -11.49
C VAL A 14 12.81 -26.18 -11.23
N ALA A 15 11.58 -26.61 -10.96
CA ALA A 15 10.55 -25.74 -10.42
C ALA A 15 11.03 -25.24 -9.05
N HIS A 16 11.69 -24.08 -9.02
CA HIS A 16 11.96 -23.39 -7.76
C HIS A 16 10.61 -23.06 -7.14
N GLY A 17 10.36 -23.53 -5.91
CA GLY A 17 9.19 -23.10 -5.15
C GLY A 17 9.17 -21.58 -5.06
N LYS A 18 7.97 -20.98 -5.13
CA LYS A 18 7.77 -19.52 -5.17
C LYS A 18 8.56 -18.78 -4.08
N HIS A 19 8.71 -19.38 -2.90
CA HIS A 19 9.34 -18.76 -1.72
C HIS A 19 10.73 -19.29 -1.37
N GLU A 20 11.36 -20.11 -2.22
CA GLU A 20 12.68 -20.69 -1.93
C GLU A 20 13.77 -19.62 -1.76
N GLU A 21 13.62 -18.44 -2.39
CA GLU A 21 14.53 -17.32 -2.18
C GLU A 21 14.57 -16.83 -0.73
N TYR A 22 13.52 -17.10 0.06
CA TYR A 22 13.42 -16.72 1.46
C TYR A 22 13.84 -17.83 2.43
N ASP A 23 14.33 -18.97 1.95
CA ASP A 23 14.71 -20.05 2.85
C ASP A 23 15.84 -19.61 3.79
N GLY A 24 15.59 -19.72 5.09
CA GLY A 24 16.50 -19.31 6.14
C GLY A 24 16.61 -17.80 6.35
N HIS A 25 15.78 -16.97 5.71
CA HIS A 25 15.68 -15.55 6.03
C HIS A 25 14.96 -15.36 7.39
N SER A 26 15.52 -14.53 8.27
CA SER A 26 14.88 -14.20 9.56
C SER A 26 14.32 -12.79 9.57
N LEU A 27 13.21 -12.63 10.28
CA LEU A 27 12.73 -11.32 10.70
C LEU A 27 13.30 -11.01 12.08
N TYR A 28 14.11 -9.97 12.16
CA TYR A 28 14.67 -9.46 13.41
C TYR A 28 13.81 -8.33 13.97
N GLN A 29 13.54 -8.40 15.26
CA GLN A 29 13.04 -7.29 16.05
C GLN A 29 14.23 -6.54 16.63
N VAL A 30 14.35 -5.25 16.35
CA VAL A 30 15.46 -4.40 16.80
C VAL A 30 14.95 -3.24 17.65
N ARG A 31 15.63 -2.96 18.77
CA ARG A 31 15.27 -1.88 19.69
C ARG A 31 16.43 -0.91 19.82
N VAL A 32 16.13 0.35 19.53
CA VAL A 32 17.04 1.49 19.66
C VAL A 32 16.62 2.33 20.87
N GLU A 33 17.56 2.94 21.55
CA GLU A 33 17.31 3.74 22.77
C GLU A 33 17.32 5.24 22.49
N ASN A 34 18.00 5.69 21.44
CA ASN A 34 18.21 7.10 21.14
C ASN A 34 18.41 7.35 19.63
N ALA A 35 18.46 8.62 19.25
CA ALA A 35 18.59 9.04 17.86
C ALA A 35 19.93 8.64 17.21
N GLU A 36 21.02 8.56 17.98
CA GLU A 36 22.33 8.13 17.46
C GLU A 36 22.27 6.67 16.99
N GLN A 37 21.65 5.80 17.77
CA GLN A 37 21.44 4.40 17.39
C GLN A 37 20.52 4.25 16.18
N VAL A 38 19.52 5.14 16.01
CA VAL A 38 18.69 5.18 14.80
C VAL A 38 19.56 5.44 13.58
N ASP A 39 20.41 6.47 13.61
CA ASP A 39 21.28 6.83 12.50
C ASP A 39 22.32 5.73 12.20
N GLN A 40 22.92 5.14 13.24
CA GLN A 40 23.85 4.03 13.11
C GLN A 40 23.19 2.78 12.50
N LEU A 41 22.00 2.40 12.97
CA LEU A 41 21.24 1.27 12.42
C LEU A 41 20.87 1.52 10.95
N MET A 42 20.49 2.75 10.60
CA MET A 42 20.17 3.11 9.22
C MET A 42 21.37 2.98 8.28
N ASN A 43 22.57 3.34 8.74
CA ASN A 43 23.79 3.10 7.97
C ASN A 43 24.04 1.60 7.72
N VAL A 44 23.76 0.73 8.70
CA VAL A 44 23.86 -0.72 8.54
C VAL A 44 22.84 -1.23 7.51
N VAL A 45 21.58 -0.78 7.62
CA VAL A 45 20.50 -1.12 6.68
C VAL A 45 20.85 -0.74 5.25
N GLU A 46 21.35 0.48 5.03
CA GLU A 46 21.70 0.96 3.69
C GLU A 46 22.90 0.22 3.10
N ARG A 47 23.92 -0.07 3.91
CA ARG A 47 25.12 -0.78 3.47
C ARG A 47 24.83 -2.24 3.11
N PHE A 48 23.93 -2.89 3.83
CA PHE A 48 23.53 -4.27 3.59
C PHE A 48 22.28 -4.42 2.71
N LEU A 49 21.65 -3.30 2.30
CA LEU A 49 20.43 -3.28 1.50
C LEU A 49 19.30 -4.13 2.12
N LEU A 50 19.10 -4.00 3.43
CA LEU A 50 18.14 -4.82 4.18
C LEU A 50 16.69 -4.38 3.93
N ASP A 51 15.76 -5.34 3.92
CA ASP A 51 14.32 -5.07 3.80
C ASP A 51 13.75 -4.68 5.17
N VAL A 52 13.49 -3.39 5.35
CA VAL A 52 12.89 -2.85 6.58
C VAL A 52 11.37 -2.91 6.47
N TRP A 53 10.74 -3.71 7.33
CA TRP A 53 9.29 -3.80 7.47
C TRP A 53 8.76 -2.70 8.37
N THR A 54 9.46 -2.42 9.46
CA THR A 54 9.17 -1.33 10.39
C THR A 54 10.47 -0.66 10.79
N TYR A 55 10.55 0.66 10.67
CA TYR A 55 11.71 1.42 11.13
C TYR A 55 11.70 1.51 12.66
N ALA A 56 12.89 1.31 13.26
CA ALA A 56 13.08 1.43 14.70
C ALA A 56 13.13 2.90 15.11
N GLN A 57 12.48 3.23 16.22
CA GLN A 57 12.53 4.52 16.91
C GLN A 57 12.60 4.24 18.43
N PRO A 58 13.02 5.19 19.29
CA PRO A 58 13.14 4.95 20.73
C PRO A 58 11.91 4.37 21.42
N GLU A 59 10.71 4.64 20.89
CA GLU A 59 9.43 4.14 21.43
C GLU A 59 8.77 3.06 20.55
N GLN A 60 9.48 2.59 19.52
CA GLN A 60 8.95 1.63 18.54
C GLN A 60 10.04 0.68 18.05
N ASP A 61 9.88 -0.59 18.38
CA ASP A 61 10.77 -1.63 17.85
C ASP A 61 10.66 -1.71 16.32
N GLY A 62 11.82 -1.85 15.67
CA GLY A 62 11.92 -2.08 14.23
C GLY A 62 11.78 -3.56 13.89
N LEU A 63 11.40 -3.84 12.64
CA LEU A 63 11.34 -5.17 12.06
C LEU A 63 12.13 -5.17 10.76
N ILE A 64 13.18 -5.99 10.69
CA ILE A 64 14.11 -6.02 9.55
C ILE A 64 14.25 -7.47 9.09
N LEU A 65 13.96 -7.72 7.80
CA LEU A 65 14.13 -9.02 7.18
C LEU A 65 15.57 -9.14 6.68
N VAL A 66 16.25 -10.19 7.14
CA VAL A 66 17.67 -10.41 6.91
C VAL A 66 17.88 -11.79 6.28
N SER A 67 18.61 -11.83 5.16
CA SER A 67 18.92 -13.09 4.48
C SER A 67 19.83 -13.97 5.33
N LYS A 68 19.75 -15.28 5.10
CA LYS A 68 20.53 -16.28 5.83
C LYS A 68 22.03 -15.97 5.85
N GLU A 69 22.56 -15.48 4.73
CA GLU A 69 23.97 -15.17 4.52
C GLU A 69 24.41 -13.93 5.30
N LEU A 70 23.51 -12.96 5.49
CA LEU A 70 23.82 -11.69 6.15
C LEU A 70 23.63 -11.73 7.68
N LYS A 71 22.93 -12.74 8.22
CA LYS A 71 22.65 -12.86 9.67
C LYS A 71 23.89 -12.64 10.55
N PRO A 72 25.03 -13.34 10.35
CA PRO A 72 26.18 -13.21 11.26
C PRO A 72 26.76 -11.80 11.27
N MET A 73 26.90 -11.19 10.07
CA MET A 73 27.42 -9.84 9.91
C MET A 73 26.46 -8.80 10.51
N PHE A 74 25.16 -8.97 10.29
CA PHE A 74 24.14 -8.08 10.85
C PHE A 74 24.14 -8.10 12.38
N GLU A 75 24.18 -9.28 12.99
CA GLU A 75 24.21 -9.42 14.45
C GLU A 75 25.49 -8.84 15.07
N GLU A 76 26.64 -8.97 14.38
CA GLU A 76 27.89 -8.36 14.82
C GLU A 76 27.82 -6.83 14.78
N GLU A 77 27.29 -6.25 13.70
CA GLU A 77 27.08 -4.81 13.58
C GLU A 77 26.15 -4.29 14.68
N LEU A 78 24.99 -4.95 14.92
CA LEU A 78 24.06 -4.57 15.99
C LEU A 78 24.72 -4.58 17.37
N LYS A 79 25.54 -5.60 17.67
CA LYS A 79 26.31 -5.66 18.93
C LYS A 79 27.31 -4.52 19.03
N SER A 80 27.99 -4.17 17.94
CA SER A 80 28.99 -3.11 17.91
C SER A 80 28.41 -1.72 18.18
N ILE A 81 27.17 -1.47 17.76
CA ILE A 81 26.44 -0.20 17.99
C ILE A 81 25.55 -0.24 19.24
N GLY A 82 25.59 -1.34 20.00
CA GLY A 82 24.81 -1.51 21.23
C GLY A 82 23.30 -1.58 21.03
N VAL A 83 22.83 -1.95 19.84
CA VAL A 83 21.39 -2.10 19.54
C VAL A 83 20.92 -3.48 19.98
N GLN A 84 19.86 -3.51 20.80
CA GLN A 84 19.26 -4.75 21.27
C GLN A 84 18.46 -5.40 20.14
N PHE A 85 18.51 -6.72 20.04
CA PHE A 85 17.72 -7.45 19.05
C PHE A 85 17.25 -8.82 19.54
N ALA A 86 16.19 -9.30 18.90
CA ALA A 86 15.67 -10.65 19.02
C ALA A 86 15.21 -11.15 17.65
N ILE A 87 15.15 -12.46 17.47
CA ILE A 87 14.56 -13.06 16.27
C ILE A 87 13.06 -13.21 16.51
N ASP A 88 12.25 -12.47 15.75
CA ASP A 88 10.79 -12.61 15.76
C ASP A 88 10.35 -13.86 14.97
N THR A 89 10.97 -14.07 13.81
CA THR A 89 10.68 -15.20 12.93
C THR A 89 11.98 -15.78 12.41
N GLU A 90 12.28 -17.04 12.73
CA GLU A 90 13.54 -17.71 12.36
C GLU A 90 13.64 -18.04 10.86
N ASN A 91 12.52 -18.39 10.23
CA ASN A 91 12.46 -18.66 8.79
C ASN A 91 11.14 -18.14 8.23
N ILE A 92 11.18 -17.01 7.52
CA ILE A 92 9.99 -16.35 6.98
C ILE A 92 9.29 -17.22 5.93
N LYS A 93 10.03 -18.10 5.23
CA LYS A 93 9.48 -19.01 4.21
C LYS A 93 8.32 -19.83 4.75
N GLN A 94 8.41 -20.32 5.98
CA GLN A 94 7.34 -21.12 6.60
C GLN A 94 6.03 -20.33 6.72
N LYS A 95 6.10 -19.03 7.00
CA LYS A 95 4.93 -18.16 7.05
C LYS A 95 4.37 -17.86 5.65
N LEU A 96 5.24 -17.76 4.65
CA LEU A 96 4.83 -17.57 3.24
C LEU A 96 4.13 -18.82 2.68
N ASP A 97 4.67 -20.00 2.97
CA ASP A 97 4.07 -21.29 2.60
C ASP A 97 2.69 -21.45 3.26
N LEU A 98 2.56 -21.04 4.54
CA LEU A 98 1.27 -21.03 5.25
C LEU A 98 0.27 -20.04 4.64
N GLU A 99 0.70 -18.82 4.27
CA GLU A 99 -0.17 -17.84 3.60
C GLU A 99 -0.70 -18.40 2.28
N ASP A 100 0.15 -18.99 1.44
CA ASP A 100 -0.27 -19.60 0.18
C ASP A 100 -1.29 -20.73 0.43
N GLN A 101 -1.07 -21.57 1.44
CA GLN A 101 -2.01 -22.64 1.81
C GLN A 101 -3.38 -22.08 2.24
N LEU A 102 -3.39 -21.06 3.11
CA LEU A 102 -4.63 -20.46 3.61
C LEU A 102 -5.41 -19.75 2.49
N LEU A 103 -4.72 -19.01 1.62
CA LEU A 103 -5.35 -18.33 0.49
C LEU A 103 -5.83 -19.31 -0.58
N ALA A 104 -5.10 -20.39 -0.84
CA ALA A 104 -5.55 -21.46 -1.74
C ALA A 104 -6.81 -22.14 -1.21
N ASN A 105 -6.85 -22.49 0.08
CA ASN A 105 -8.02 -23.08 0.72
C ASN A 105 -9.24 -22.14 0.67
N ALA A 106 -9.03 -20.85 0.96
CA ALA A 106 -10.08 -19.84 0.84
C ALA A 106 -10.60 -19.71 -0.59
N SER A 107 -9.71 -19.76 -1.59
CA SER A 107 -10.06 -19.72 -3.01
C SER A 107 -10.89 -20.93 -3.44
N ILE A 108 -10.54 -22.13 -2.96
CA ILE A 108 -11.32 -23.35 -3.19
C ILE A 108 -12.69 -23.25 -2.53
N ALA A 109 -12.76 -22.77 -1.29
CA ALA A 109 -14.03 -22.64 -0.56
C ALA A 109 -15.00 -21.62 -1.18
N GLU A 110 -14.46 -20.60 -1.86
CA GLU A 110 -15.22 -19.57 -2.56
C GLU A 110 -15.52 -19.93 -4.02
N ALA A 111 -14.88 -20.95 -4.59
CA ALA A 111 -15.11 -21.38 -5.95
C ALA A 111 -16.59 -21.77 -6.17
N GLY A 112 -17.22 -21.15 -7.17
CA GLY A 112 -18.62 -21.44 -7.53
C GLY A 112 -19.67 -20.79 -6.63
N ARG A 113 -19.30 -20.04 -5.58
CA ARG A 113 -20.27 -19.27 -4.80
C ARG A 113 -20.82 -18.11 -5.63
N MET A 114 -22.13 -18.10 -5.82
CA MET A 114 -22.83 -16.99 -6.47
C MET A 114 -22.95 -15.81 -5.48
N GLN A 115 -22.35 -14.67 -5.82
CA GLN A 115 -22.55 -13.43 -5.09
C GLN A 115 -22.56 -12.23 -6.04
N ARG A 116 -23.14 -11.12 -5.58
CA ARG A 116 -23.06 -9.85 -6.30
C ARG A 116 -21.69 -9.21 -6.02
N GLY A 117 -20.93 -8.94 -7.08
CA GLY A 117 -19.59 -8.37 -6.96
C GLY A 117 -18.51 -9.41 -6.60
N LEU A 118 -17.34 -8.93 -6.19
CA LEU A 118 -16.21 -9.76 -5.78
C LEU A 118 -16.36 -10.26 -4.33
N SER A 119 -15.80 -11.44 -4.05
CA SER A 119 -15.69 -11.98 -2.68
C SER A 119 -14.76 -11.12 -1.82
N PHE A 120 -15.07 -11.00 -0.53
CA PHE A 120 -14.15 -10.43 0.48
C PHE A 120 -13.53 -11.50 1.38
N ASN A 121 -13.46 -12.74 0.89
CA ASN A 121 -12.85 -13.86 1.59
C ASN A 121 -11.55 -14.34 0.91
N VAL A 122 -11.13 -13.69 -0.19
CA VAL A 122 -9.92 -14.03 -0.97
C VAL A 122 -9.19 -12.75 -1.43
N ILE A 123 -7.90 -12.89 -1.75
CA ILE A 123 -7.13 -11.85 -2.44
C ILE A 123 -7.25 -12.04 -3.96
N HIS A 124 -7.72 -11.01 -4.65
CA HIS A 124 -7.96 -11.05 -6.11
C HIS A 124 -6.73 -10.64 -6.89
N ARG A 125 -6.34 -11.44 -7.89
CA ARG A 125 -5.26 -11.10 -8.84
C ARG A 125 -5.63 -9.92 -9.75
N TYR A 126 -4.63 -9.30 -10.36
CA TYR A 126 -4.79 -8.14 -11.24
C TYR A 126 -5.88 -8.36 -12.31
N ALA A 127 -5.82 -9.47 -13.04
CA ALA A 127 -6.75 -9.74 -14.14
C ALA A 127 -8.22 -9.84 -13.68
N VAL A 128 -8.46 -10.33 -12.46
CA VAL A 128 -9.81 -10.40 -11.87
C VAL A 128 -10.32 -9.00 -11.57
N VAL A 129 -9.49 -8.17 -10.93
CA VAL A 129 -9.85 -6.79 -10.59
C VAL A 129 -10.05 -5.96 -11.86
N ASP A 130 -9.12 -6.02 -12.81
CA ASP A 130 -9.19 -5.28 -14.08
C ASP A 130 -10.50 -5.56 -14.85
N LYS A 131 -10.86 -6.85 -14.95
CA LYS A 131 -12.12 -7.27 -15.55
C LYS A 131 -13.31 -6.75 -14.74
N TYR A 132 -13.26 -6.88 -13.41
CA TYR A 132 -14.35 -6.44 -12.52
C TYR A 132 -14.65 -4.95 -12.67
N LEU A 133 -13.64 -4.08 -12.74
CA LEU A 133 -13.84 -2.64 -12.95
C LEU A 133 -14.56 -2.35 -14.28
N SER A 134 -14.19 -3.09 -15.33
CA SER A 134 -14.80 -2.96 -16.65
C SER A 134 -16.24 -3.49 -16.68
N ASP A 135 -16.52 -4.58 -15.95
CA ASP A 135 -17.86 -5.14 -15.79
C ASP A 135 -18.80 -4.18 -15.04
N LEU A 136 -18.33 -3.55 -13.96
CA LEU A 136 -19.11 -2.56 -13.21
C LEU A 136 -19.54 -1.39 -14.09
N ALA A 137 -18.62 -0.82 -14.87
CA ALA A 137 -18.93 0.30 -15.76
C ALA A 137 -19.96 -0.06 -16.85
N ARG A 138 -20.07 -1.34 -17.24
CA ARG A 138 -21.11 -1.82 -18.17
C ARG A 138 -22.46 -2.03 -17.50
N GLN A 139 -22.46 -2.39 -16.22
CA GLN A 139 -23.68 -2.75 -15.48
C GLN A 139 -24.34 -1.54 -14.79
N TYR A 140 -23.55 -0.53 -14.40
CA TYR A 140 -24.01 0.58 -13.57
C TYR A 140 -23.73 1.92 -14.26
N SER A 141 -24.79 2.67 -14.60
CA SER A 141 -24.69 3.92 -15.36
C SER A 141 -24.00 5.07 -14.60
N ASN A 142 -23.97 5.00 -13.27
CA ASN A 142 -23.26 5.94 -12.40
C ASN A 142 -21.76 5.59 -12.21
N VAL A 143 -21.27 4.56 -12.90
CA VAL A 143 -19.88 4.10 -12.83
C VAL A 143 -19.23 4.22 -14.20
N GLN A 144 -18.04 4.81 -14.24
CA GLN A 144 -17.19 4.82 -15.41
C GLN A 144 -15.83 4.26 -15.07
N VAL A 145 -15.31 3.42 -15.96
CA VAL A 145 -13.90 3.03 -15.95
C VAL A 145 -13.10 4.01 -16.78
N ALA A 146 -12.00 4.51 -16.24
CA ALA A 146 -11.07 5.38 -16.94
C ALA A 146 -9.67 4.74 -16.96
N SER A 147 -8.94 4.99 -18.04
CA SER A 147 -7.54 4.60 -18.13
C SER A 147 -6.66 5.63 -17.43
N GLY A 148 -5.78 5.13 -16.58
CA GLY A 148 -4.66 5.85 -15.99
C GLY A 148 -3.37 5.73 -16.81
N GLY A 149 -3.42 5.07 -17.97
CA GLY A 149 -2.25 4.75 -18.77
C GLY A 149 -1.80 3.29 -18.60
N LYS A 150 -0.53 3.04 -18.91
CA LYS A 150 0.10 1.72 -18.85
C LYS A 150 1.22 1.72 -17.80
N SER A 151 1.40 0.61 -17.12
CA SER A 151 2.57 0.37 -16.26
C SER A 151 3.85 0.18 -17.08
N VAL A 152 4.99 0.06 -16.40
CA VAL A 152 6.30 -0.21 -17.03
C VAL A 152 6.25 -1.43 -17.96
N GLU A 153 5.62 -2.53 -17.55
CA GLU A 153 5.50 -3.78 -18.32
C GLU A 153 4.26 -3.79 -19.24
N GLY A 154 3.56 -2.66 -19.38
CA GLY A 154 2.47 -2.49 -20.36
C GLY A 154 1.08 -2.95 -19.89
N ARG A 155 0.88 -3.23 -18.59
CA ARG A 155 -0.45 -3.53 -18.03
C ARG A 155 -1.29 -2.26 -17.95
N ASP A 156 -2.58 -2.38 -18.20
CA ASP A 156 -3.50 -1.25 -17.99
C ASP A 156 -3.60 -0.90 -16.51
N ILE A 157 -3.43 0.38 -16.19
CA ILE A 157 -3.77 0.92 -14.88
C ILE A 157 -5.15 1.57 -15.02
N LYS A 158 -6.18 0.97 -14.42
CA LYS A 158 -7.56 1.46 -14.49
C LYS A 158 -7.99 2.02 -13.13
N TYR A 159 -8.84 3.04 -13.18
CA TYR A 159 -9.50 3.58 -12.02
C TYR A 159 -11.00 3.79 -12.28
N LEU A 160 -11.80 3.76 -11.22
CA LEU A 160 -13.23 4.03 -11.30
C LEU A 160 -13.53 5.49 -10.99
N ARG A 161 -14.48 6.03 -11.75
CA ARG A 161 -15.17 7.29 -11.51
C ARG A 161 -16.61 6.95 -11.15
N ILE A 162 -17.00 7.15 -9.89
CA ILE A 162 -18.35 6.86 -9.40
C ILE A 162 -19.04 8.18 -9.10
N SER A 163 -20.14 8.46 -9.79
CA SER A 163 -20.84 9.74 -9.68
C SER A 163 -22.30 9.63 -10.10
N SER A 164 -23.18 10.16 -9.25
CA SER A 164 -24.62 10.30 -9.54
C SER A 164 -24.94 11.19 -10.76
N ASN A 165 -23.99 12.00 -11.24
CA ASN A 165 -24.20 12.92 -12.36
C ASN A 165 -23.04 12.93 -13.36
N ASN A 166 -22.28 11.84 -13.44
CA ASN A 166 -21.18 11.71 -14.40
C ASN A 166 -20.14 12.86 -14.30
N PHE A 167 -19.82 13.29 -13.06
CA PHE A 167 -18.88 14.37 -12.76
C PHE A 167 -19.23 15.73 -13.39
N GLN A 168 -20.45 15.91 -13.93
CA GLN A 168 -20.85 17.13 -14.63
C GLN A 168 -21.05 18.32 -13.67
N SER A 169 -21.46 18.05 -12.43
CA SER A 169 -21.59 19.12 -11.44
C SER A 169 -20.23 19.46 -10.85
N SER A 170 -19.81 20.71 -11.01
CA SER A 170 -18.67 21.26 -10.28
C SER A 170 -18.91 21.36 -8.77
N ASN A 171 -20.16 21.21 -8.32
CA ASN A 171 -20.53 21.40 -6.93
C ASN A 171 -20.23 20.22 -6.00
N LYS A 172 -19.92 19.05 -6.56
CA LYS A 172 -19.60 17.88 -5.74
C LYS A 172 -18.10 17.85 -5.45
N PRO A 173 -17.66 17.72 -4.18
CA PRO A 173 -16.27 17.43 -3.90
C PRO A 173 -15.90 16.06 -4.48
N VAL A 174 -14.63 15.94 -4.86
CA VAL A 174 -14.02 14.69 -5.31
C VAL A 174 -13.28 14.07 -4.13
N VAL A 175 -13.51 12.78 -3.88
CA VAL A 175 -12.72 11.94 -2.98
C VAL A 175 -11.88 11.00 -3.82
N VAL A 176 -10.57 11.00 -3.61
CA VAL A 176 -9.62 10.12 -4.29
C VAL A 176 -9.07 9.11 -3.29
N ILE A 177 -9.15 7.82 -3.62
CA ILE A 177 -8.59 6.73 -2.79
C ILE A 177 -7.77 5.82 -3.69
N GLN A 178 -6.56 5.49 -3.26
CA GLN A 178 -5.72 4.49 -3.92
C GLN A 178 -5.18 3.44 -2.95
N SER A 179 -4.82 2.27 -3.47
CA SER A 179 -4.16 1.19 -2.75
C SER A 179 -3.14 0.47 -3.65
N LEU A 180 -2.36 -0.44 -3.08
CA LEU A 180 -1.30 -1.18 -3.76
C LEU A 180 -0.32 -0.28 -4.52
N LEU A 181 0.07 0.86 -3.93
CA LEU A 181 1.23 1.61 -4.42
C LEU A 181 2.52 0.81 -4.16
N HIS A 182 2.61 0.19 -2.98
CA HIS A 182 3.55 -0.90 -2.73
C HIS A 182 2.90 -2.25 -2.98
N ALA A 183 3.62 -3.09 -3.73
CA ALA A 183 3.06 -4.33 -4.26
C ALA A 183 2.77 -5.40 -3.20
N ARG A 184 3.60 -5.50 -2.15
CA ARG A 184 3.49 -6.53 -1.09
C ARG A 184 2.32 -6.31 -0.12
N GLU A 185 1.70 -5.13 -0.13
CA GLU A 185 0.72 -4.69 0.86
C GLU A 185 -0.70 -5.15 0.49
N TRP A 186 -0.88 -6.45 0.34
CA TRP A 186 -2.07 -7.08 -0.25
C TRP A 186 -3.38 -6.70 0.44
N VAL A 187 -3.36 -6.46 1.76
CA VAL A 187 -4.54 -6.09 2.57
C VAL A 187 -5.11 -4.71 2.22
N THR A 188 -4.37 -3.88 1.47
CA THR A 188 -4.82 -2.56 1.01
C THR A 188 -5.87 -2.65 -0.12
N LEU A 189 -5.78 -3.66 -0.97
CA LEU A 189 -6.73 -3.88 -2.08
C LEU A 189 -8.18 -4.10 -1.60
N PRO A 190 -8.44 -4.98 -0.61
CA PRO A 190 -9.76 -5.14 0.00
C PRO A 190 -10.42 -3.83 0.43
N VAL A 191 -9.67 -2.84 0.93
CA VAL A 191 -10.23 -1.53 1.33
C VAL A 191 -10.84 -0.80 0.14
N THR A 192 -10.09 -0.66 -0.95
CA THR A 192 -10.59 0.00 -2.16
C THR A 192 -11.75 -0.77 -2.82
N LEU A 193 -11.70 -2.10 -2.81
CA LEU A 193 -12.79 -2.93 -3.33
C LEU A 193 -14.05 -2.84 -2.46
N TYR A 194 -13.89 -2.72 -1.14
CA TYR A 194 -15.00 -2.57 -0.19
C TYR A 194 -15.69 -1.22 -0.36
N ALA A 195 -14.92 -0.15 -0.55
CA ALA A 195 -15.47 1.16 -0.91
C ALA A 195 -16.29 1.09 -2.20
N ILE A 196 -15.77 0.45 -3.26
CA ILE A 196 -16.52 0.23 -4.51
C ILE A 196 -17.81 -0.56 -4.25
N HIS A 197 -17.74 -1.64 -3.46
CA HIS A 197 -18.92 -2.43 -3.11
C HIS A 197 -19.99 -1.60 -2.41
N LYS A 198 -19.61 -0.76 -1.43
CA LYS A 198 -20.55 0.11 -0.69
C LYS A 198 -21.08 1.30 -1.49
N LEU A 199 -20.40 1.70 -2.56
CA LEU A 199 -20.82 2.81 -3.41
C LEU A 199 -21.58 2.39 -4.66
N VAL A 200 -21.53 1.10 -5.03
CA VAL A 200 -22.11 0.60 -6.29
C VAL A 200 -23.03 -0.61 -6.08
N ILE A 201 -22.61 -1.60 -5.31
CA ILE A 201 -23.29 -2.90 -5.20
C ILE A 201 -24.30 -2.92 -4.06
N ASP A 202 -23.87 -2.48 -2.88
CA ASP A 202 -24.63 -2.49 -1.63
C ASP A 202 -24.70 -1.07 -1.05
N VAL A 203 -25.42 -0.21 -1.77
CA VAL A 203 -25.54 1.21 -1.43
C VAL A 203 -26.54 1.40 -0.29
N THR A 204 -26.04 1.36 0.95
CA THR A 204 -26.82 1.59 2.17
C THR A 204 -26.81 3.05 2.63
N GLU A 205 -25.89 3.87 2.12
CA GLU A 205 -25.65 5.26 2.54
C GLU A 205 -25.71 6.20 1.32
N GLN A 206 -26.93 6.65 0.96
CA GLN A 206 -27.20 7.38 -0.28
C GLN A 206 -26.53 8.77 -0.36
N ASP A 207 -26.27 9.41 0.77
CA ASP A 207 -25.57 10.69 0.83
C ASP A 207 -24.17 10.61 0.22
N LEU A 208 -23.47 9.50 0.45
CA LEU A 208 -22.12 9.28 -0.06
C LEU A 208 -22.09 9.20 -1.60
N VAL A 209 -23.13 8.68 -2.26
CA VAL A 209 -23.19 8.60 -3.73
C VAL A 209 -23.76 9.88 -4.34
N ARG A 210 -24.77 10.46 -3.67
CA ARG A 210 -25.48 11.65 -4.14
C ARG A 210 -24.60 12.89 -4.10
N ASP A 211 -23.87 13.09 -3.00
CA ASP A 211 -23.24 14.37 -2.67
C ASP A 211 -21.73 14.40 -2.98
N ILE A 212 -21.12 13.25 -3.29
CA ILE A 212 -19.68 13.10 -3.51
C ILE A 212 -19.40 12.42 -4.85
N ASP A 213 -18.34 12.85 -5.53
CA ASP A 213 -17.77 12.16 -6.67
C ASP A 213 -16.54 11.36 -6.23
N TRP A 214 -16.45 10.08 -6.59
CA TRP A 214 -15.37 9.20 -6.13
C TRP A 214 -14.45 8.81 -7.27
N VAL A 215 -13.15 8.90 -7.03
CA VAL A 215 -12.09 8.38 -7.89
C VAL A 215 -11.35 7.30 -7.11
N ILE A 216 -11.49 6.04 -7.52
CA ILE A 216 -10.91 4.90 -6.78
C ILE A 216 -9.92 4.16 -7.68
N ILE A 217 -8.69 3.99 -7.20
CA ILE A 217 -7.57 3.33 -7.89
C ILE A 217 -7.19 2.06 -7.09
N PRO A 218 -7.75 0.88 -7.40
CA PRO A 218 -7.51 -0.32 -6.59
C PRO A 218 -6.12 -0.93 -6.73
N ILE A 219 -5.44 -0.73 -7.87
CA ILE A 219 -4.12 -1.30 -8.12
C ILE A 219 -3.24 -0.22 -8.75
N ALA A 220 -2.51 0.53 -7.94
CA ALA A 220 -1.61 1.58 -8.42
C ALA A 220 -0.30 1.03 -9.01
N ASN A 221 0.16 -0.15 -8.56
CA ASN A 221 1.37 -0.82 -9.04
C ASN A 221 1.08 -2.24 -9.56
N PRO A 222 0.47 -2.40 -10.75
CA PRO A 222 0.04 -3.72 -11.22
C PRO A 222 1.20 -4.67 -11.53
N ASP A 223 2.34 -4.17 -11.97
CA ASP A 223 3.50 -5.01 -12.31
C ASP A 223 4.13 -5.59 -11.05
N GLY A 224 4.39 -4.74 -10.06
CA GLY A 224 4.88 -5.19 -8.77
C GLY A 224 3.88 -6.16 -8.13
N TYR A 225 2.58 -5.84 -8.17
CA TYR A 225 1.56 -6.70 -7.59
C TYR A 225 1.57 -8.10 -8.20
N GLU A 226 1.55 -8.23 -9.53
CA GLU A 226 1.62 -9.55 -10.18
C GLU A 226 2.96 -10.26 -9.94
N PHE A 227 4.05 -9.52 -9.77
CA PHE A 227 5.35 -10.08 -9.39
C PHE A 227 5.30 -10.74 -8.01
N THR A 228 4.61 -10.14 -7.02
CA THR A 228 4.44 -10.74 -5.68
C THR A 228 3.64 -12.05 -5.69
N HIS A 229 2.75 -12.24 -6.67
CA HIS A 229 1.99 -13.48 -6.83
C HIS A 229 2.79 -14.60 -7.47
N THR A 230 3.78 -14.26 -8.30
CA THR A 230 4.42 -15.21 -9.22
C THR A 230 5.90 -15.48 -8.93
N ARG A 231 6.57 -14.58 -8.21
CA ARG A 231 8.00 -14.62 -7.90
C ARG A 231 8.18 -14.23 -6.43
N THR A 232 8.44 -12.96 -6.15
CA THR A 232 8.93 -12.48 -4.85
C THR A 232 7.84 -11.84 -4.01
N ARG A 233 7.32 -12.57 -3.02
CA ARG A 233 6.17 -12.13 -2.20
C ARG A 233 6.41 -10.84 -1.42
N MET A 234 7.65 -10.53 -1.00
CA MET A 234 7.99 -9.28 -0.30
C MET A 234 8.43 -8.14 -1.22
N TRP A 235 8.23 -8.27 -2.54
CA TRP A 235 8.54 -7.20 -3.48
C TRP A 235 7.65 -5.97 -3.24
N ARG A 236 8.27 -4.80 -3.05
CA ARG A 236 7.58 -3.53 -2.77
C ARG A 236 7.46 -2.62 -4.00
N LYS A 237 8.54 -2.49 -4.76
CA LYS A 237 8.75 -1.50 -5.83
C LYS A 237 7.92 -1.77 -7.10
N ASN A 238 8.00 -0.91 -8.11
CA ASN A 238 7.56 -1.25 -9.46
C ASN A 238 8.54 -2.22 -10.15
N ARG A 239 8.41 -2.43 -11.48
CA ARG A 239 9.25 -3.35 -12.26
C ARG A 239 10.16 -2.67 -13.28
N ARG A 240 10.55 -1.40 -13.04
CA ARG A 240 11.45 -0.63 -13.91
C ARG A 240 12.79 -1.31 -14.14
N THR A 241 13.17 -1.53 -15.40
CA THR A 241 14.48 -2.04 -15.81
C THR A 241 15.36 -0.93 -16.40
N GLY A 242 16.61 -1.27 -16.76
CA GLY A 242 17.55 -0.35 -17.40
C GLY A 242 18.32 0.55 -16.43
N MET A 243 18.41 0.16 -15.15
CA MET A 243 19.08 0.92 -14.08
C MET A 243 20.25 0.12 -13.47
N GLY A 244 20.90 -0.73 -14.28
CA GLY A 244 21.92 -1.69 -13.85
C GLY A 244 21.34 -3.07 -13.55
N LEU A 245 21.91 -3.77 -12.56
CA LEU A 245 21.49 -5.13 -12.17
C LEU A 245 20.19 -5.15 -11.36
N CYS A 246 19.86 -4.05 -10.69
CA CYS A 246 18.71 -3.96 -9.81
C CYS A 246 17.48 -3.37 -10.51
N ILE A 247 16.30 -3.83 -10.10
CA ILE A 247 15.02 -3.54 -10.75
C ILE A 247 14.15 -2.72 -9.79
N GLY A 248 13.36 -1.82 -10.36
CA GLY A 248 12.27 -1.16 -9.68
C GLY A 248 12.66 0.11 -8.93
N VAL A 249 11.69 1.02 -8.86
CA VAL A 249 11.69 2.27 -8.11
C VAL A 249 10.63 2.17 -7.00
N ASP A 250 10.93 2.70 -5.81
CA ASP A 250 9.90 2.92 -4.79
C ASP A 250 8.98 4.03 -5.26
N LEU A 251 7.76 3.67 -5.65
CA LEU A 251 6.77 4.62 -6.14
C LEU A 251 6.42 5.67 -5.09
N ASN A 252 6.44 5.34 -3.80
CA ASN A 252 6.18 6.28 -2.72
C ASN A 252 7.44 7.07 -2.30
N ARG A 253 8.48 7.09 -3.16
CA ARG A 253 9.63 8.01 -3.12
C ARG A 253 9.81 8.79 -4.43
N ASN A 254 8.91 8.60 -5.39
CA ASN A 254 9.06 9.12 -6.76
C ASN A 254 8.16 10.34 -7.06
N PHE A 255 7.45 10.89 -6.08
CA PHE A 255 6.63 12.10 -6.28
C PHE A 255 7.45 13.39 -6.13
N ASP A 256 7.05 14.46 -6.80
CA ASP A 256 7.71 15.77 -6.75
C ASP A 256 7.32 16.59 -5.50
N PHE A 257 7.67 16.07 -4.33
CA PHE A 257 7.60 16.78 -3.06
C PHE A 257 8.83 16.46 -2.23
N ALA A 258 9.72 17.44 -2.07
CA ALA A 258 11.03 17.27 -1.44
C ALA A 258 11.84 16.08 -2.00
N TRP A 259 11.61 15.69 -3.26
CA TRP A 259 12.11 14.47 -3.87
C TRP A 259 13.63 14.31 -3.70
N GLY A 260 14.08 13.11 -3.33
CA GLY A 260 15.50 12.79 -3.17
C GLY A 260 16.16 13.31 -1.88
N THR A 261 15.41 13.94 -0.96
CA THR A 261 15.98 14.48 0.29
C THR A 261 16.00 13.51 1.47
N ALA A 262 15.18 12.46 1.43
CA ALA A 262 15.07 11.42 2.48
C ALA A 262 14.62 10.10 1.83
N SER A 263 15.47 9.58 0.95
CA SER A 263 15.28 8.36 0.16
C SER A 263 16.60 7.92 -0.45
N SER A 264 16.76 6.64 -0.77
CA SER A 264 18.01 6.13 -1.34
C SER A 264 18.17 6.50 -2.81
N ASN A 265 19.40 6.84 -3.23
CA ASN A 265 19.80 6.99 -4.62
C ASN A 265 20.40 5.70 -5.22
N GLN A 266 20.44 4.61 -4.44
CA GLN A 266 20.97 3.31 -4.87
C GLN A 266 19.86 2.45 -5.48
N ALA A 267 19.98 2.06 -6.75
CA ALA A 267 18.94 1.30 -7.47
C ALA A 267 18.53 -0.02 -6.79
N CYS A 268 19.44 -0.63 -6.03
CA CYS A 268 19.22 -1.88 -5.30
C CYS A 268 18.45 -1.68 -3.99
N SER A 269 18.38 -0.47 -3.45
CA SER A 269 17.61 -0.19 -2.25
C SER A 269 16.11 -0.33 -2.51
N ASP A 270 15.38 -0.81 -1.50
CA ASP A 270 13.91 -0.83 -1.50
C ASP A 270 13.29 0.56 -1.41
N THR A 271 14.07 1.60 -1.05
CA THR A 271 13.63 3.00 -1.00
C THR A 271 14.21 3.85 -2.12
N PHE A 272 14.65 3.21 -3.22
CA PHE A 272 15.22 3.91 -4.37
C PHE A 272 14.22 4.90 -4.99
N HIS A 273 14.56 6.19 -5.03
CA HIS A 273 13.66 7.26 -5.46
C HIS A 273 13.53 7.42 -6.98
N GLY A 274 14.29 6.66 -7.77
CA GLY A 274 14.31 6.76 -9.23
C GLY A 274 15.26 7.85 -9.75
N PRO A 275 15.42 7.98 -11.07
CA PRO A 275 16.34 8.94 -11.68
C PRO A 275 15.88 10.41 -11.62
N ARG A 276 14.57 10.65 -11.48
CA ARG A 276 13.96 11.98 -11.29
C ARG A 276 12.56 11.82 -10.71
N ALA A 277 12.00 12.89 -10.14
CA ALA A 277 10.58 12.90 -9.77
C ALA A 277 9.70 12.56 -10.99
N PHE A 278 8.67 11.76 -10.76
CA PHE A 278 7.76 11.22 -11.77
C PHE A 278 8.48 10.54 -12.93
N SER A 279 9.54 9.79 -12.65
CA SER A 279 10.21 8.95 -13.66
C SER A 279 9.36 7.73 -14.05
N GLU A 280 8.48 7.30 -13.16
CA GLU A 280 7.67 6.09 -13.32
C GLU A 280 6.28 6.40 -13.88
N PRO A 281 5.77 5.58 -14.82
CA PRO A 281 4.43 5.80 -15.38
C PRO A 281 3.33 5.64 -14.32
N GLU A 282 3.52 4.77 -13.32
CA GLU A 282 2.57 4.59 -12.22
C GLU A 282 2.42 5.86 -11.37
N THR A 283 3.51 6.58 -11.07
CA THR A 283 3.41 7.84 -10.32
C THR A 283 2.91 9.00 -11.17
N GLN A 284 3.22 9.01 -12.47
CA GLN A 284 2.66 9.98 -13.43
C GLN A 284 1.14 9.85 -13.52
N MET A 285 0.59 8.64 -13.47
CA MET A 285 -0.86 8.44 -13.40
C MET A 285 -1.46 9.14 -12.18
N THR A 286 -0.96 8.89 -10.97
CA THR A 286 -1.52 9.52 -9.75
C THR A 286 -1.39 11.04 -9.81
N ARG A 287 -0.25 11.54 -10.29
CA ARG A 287 -0.03 12.98 -10.55
C ARG A 287 -1.11 13.56 -11.46
N ASP A 288 -1.41 12.90 -12.56
CA ASP A 288 -2.34 13.39 -13.57
C ASP A 288 -3.78 13.37 -13.05
N ILE A 289 -4.15 12.36 -12.26
CA ILE A 289 -5.45 12.30 -11.57
C ILE A 289 -5.58 13.46 -10.56
N ILE A 290 -4.56 13.66 -9.71
CA ILE A 290 -4.56 14.76 -8.72
C ILE A 290 -4.70 16.10 -9.46
N ASN A 291 -3.91 16.33 -10.50
CA ASN A 291 -3.95 17.58 -11.26
C ASN A 291 -5.30 17.81 -11.95
N ARG A 292 -5.89 16.75 -12.53
CA ARG A 292 -7.16 16.81 -13.23
C ARG A 292 -8.31 17.23 -12.32
N TYR A 293 -8.31 16.77 -11.07
CA TYR A 293 -9.40 17.04 -10.13
C TYR A 293 -9.04 18.06 -9.04
N ARG A 294 -7.84 18.64 -9.05
CA ARG A 294 -7.27 19.43 -7.93
C ARG A 294 -8.22 20.46 -7.29
N SER A 295 -8.99 21.19 -8.11
CA SER A 295 -9.90 22.22 -7.61
C SER A 295 -11.09 21.63 -6.86
N ARG A 296 -11.44 20.37 -7.13
CA ARG A 296 -12.58 19.67 -6.52
C ARG A 296 -12.18 18.60 -5.52
N ILE A 297 -10.93 18.13 -5.50
CA ILE A 297 -10.49 17.12 -4.52
C ILE A 297 -10.59 17.71 -3.12
N GLY A 298 -11.51 17.20 -2.29
CA GLY A 298 -11.60 17.58 -0.88
C GLY A 298 -10.92 16.59 0.07
N LEU A 299 -10.72 15.35 -0.38
CA LEU A 299 -10.06 14.28 0.36
C LEU A 299 -9.24 13.40 -0.58
N PHE A 300 -7.97 13.19 -0.24
CA PHE A 300 -7.07 12.22 -0.85
C PHE A 300 -6.61 11.21 0.21
N ILE A 301 -6.70 9.92 -0.08
CA ILE A 301 -6.24 8.84 0.80
C ILE A 301 -5.37 7.86 0.01
N ASP A 302 -4.14 7.68 0.49
CA ASP A 302 -3.22 6.65 0.02
C ASP A 302 -3.15 5.52 1.06
N VAL A 303 -3.65 4.33 0.71
CA VAL A 303 -3.79 3.20 1.64
C VAL A 303 -2.58 2.26 1.51
N HIS A 304 -1.81 2.19 2.59
CA HIS A 304 -0.66 1.31 2.80
C HIS A 304 -0.93 0.31 3.92
N SER A 305 -0.02 -0.64 4.09
CA SER A 305 0.08 -1.46 5.30
C SER A 305 1.56 -1.67 5.62
N PHE A 306 1.99 -1.76 6.88
CA PHE A 306 1.17 -1.93 8.07
C PHE A 306 1.62 -1.01 9.21
N GLY A 307 0.73 -0.76 10.16
CA GLY A 307 1.08 0.01 11.37
C GLY A 307 -0.09 0.41 12.27
N SER A 308 -1.34 0.29 11.80
CA SER A 308 -2.50 0.93 12.44
C SER A 308 -2.28 2.43 12.60
N LEU A 309 -1.99 3.15 11.51
CA LEU A 309 -1.71 4.58 11.52
C LEU A 309 -2.62 5.34 10.56
N ILE A 310 -3.00 6.57 10.93
CA ILE A 310 -3.48 7.59 10.00
C ILE A 310 -2.49 8.75 10.05
N LEU A 311 -1.78 8.94 8.96
CA LEU A 311 -0.70 9.90 8.83
C LEU A 311 -1.10 11.06 7.94
N TYR A 312 -0.56 12.23 8.24
CA TYR A 312 -0.65 13.40 7.37
C TYR A 312 0.71 14.06 7.22
N GLY A 313 0.84 14.92 6.22
CA GLY A 313 2.12 15.49 5.85
C GLY A 313 2.75 16.40 6.92
N TYR A 314 3.98 16.87 6.69
CA TYR A 314 4.88 16.41 5.64
C TYR A 314 5.94 15.44 6.18
N GLY A 315 6.39 14.51 5.35
CA GLY A 315 7.46 13.56 5.64
C GLY A 315 8.83 14.21 5.84
N ASN A 316 8.99 15.50 5.53
CA ASN A 316 10.19 16.30 5.78
C ASN A 316 10.20 17.02 7.15
N ARG A 317 9.34 16.60 8.09
CA ARG A 317 9.12 17.20 9.43
C ARG A 317 8.38 18.54 9.46
N GLN A 318 8.13 19.18 8.32
CA GLN A 318 7.29 20.37 8.29
C GLN A 318 5.82 20.00 8.48
N LEU A 319 5.04 20.90 9.08
CA LEU A 319 3.61 20.74 9.22
C LEU A 319 2.88 21.57 8.14
N PRO A 320 1.84 21.02 7.48
CA PRO A 320 0.95 21.81 6.65
C PRO A 320 0.29 22.93 7.47
N PRO A 321 -0.03 24.10 6.89
CA PRO A 321 -0.61 25.23 7.63
C PRO A 321 -1.91 24.93 8.40
N HIS A 322 -2.65 23.89 7.97
CA HIS A 322 -3.93 23.45 8.55
C HIS A 322 -3.79 22.09 9.27
N SER A 323 -2.59 21.78 9.80
CA SER A 323 -2.29 20.53 10.51
C SER A 323 -3.25 20.23 11.68
N ASN A 324 -3.76 21.27 12.37
CA ASN A 324 -4.76 21.10 13.42
C ASN A 324 -6.05 20.44 12.89
N THR A 325 -6.54 20.86 11.71
CA THR A 325 -7.70 20.25 11.08
C THR A 325 -7.39 18.82 10.62
N LEU A 326 -6.21 18.61 10.02
CA LEU A 326 -5.78 17.27 9.60
C LEU A 326 -5.77 16.30 10.78
N GLN A 327 -5.16 16.70 11.91
CA GLN A 327 -5.11 15.94 13.15
C GLN A 327 -6.51 15.63 13.70
N GLN A 328 -7.38 16.65 13.81
CA GLN A 328 -8.71 16.48 14.38
C GLN A 328 -9.55 15.49 13.56
N VAL A 329 -9.58 15.65 12.24
CA VAL A 329 -10.33 14.75 11.36
C VAL A 329 -9.73 13.34 11.39
N ALA A 330 -8.40 13.19 11.42
CA ALA A 330 -7.76 11.89 11.49
C ALA A 330 -8.00 11.17 12.83
N VAL A 331 -8.02 11.88 13.97
CA VAL A 331 -8.41 11.30 15.27
C VAL A 331 -9.85 10.80 15.23
N GLU A 332 -10.74 11.54 14.60
CA GLU A 332 -12.14 11.14 14.45
C GLU A 332 -12.32 9.95 13.48
N MET A 333 -11.53 9.87 12.41
CA MET A 333 -11.45 8.67 11.59
C MET A 333 -10.97 7.46 12.40
N ALA A 334 -9.85 7.60 13.13
CA ALA A 334 -9.28 6.54 13.96
C ALA A 334 -10.28 6.00 14.99
N LYS A 335 -10.99 6.88 15.72
CA LYS A 335 -12.02 6.48 16.69
C LYS A 335 -13.12 5.61 16.09
N ARG A 336 -13.53 5.89 14.86
CA ARG A 336 -14.58 5.12 14.16
C ARG A 336 -14.09 3.75 13.75
N ILE A 337 -12.86 3.66 13.28
CA ILE A 337 -12.20 2.39 12.97
C ILE A 337 -12.05 1.57 14.27
N ASP A 338 -11.51 2.18 15.32
CA ASP A 338 -11.27 1.52 16.62
C ASP A 338 -12.55 1.02 17.30
N ALA A 339 -13.69 1.66 17.05
CA ALA A 339 -14.98 1.24 17.58
C ALA A 339 -15.49 -0.08 16.96
N VAL A 340 -14.99 -0.47 15.78
CA VAL A 340 -15.44 -1.66 15.04
C VAL A 340 -14.30 -2.62 14.69
N LYS A 341 -13.09 -2.34 15.17
CA LYS A 341 -11.88 -3.09 14.81
C LYS A 341 -11.95 -4.55 15.26
N TRP A 342 -11.11 -5.37 14.65
CA TRP A 342 -10.84 -6.70 15.20
C TRP A 342 -10.29 -6.59 16.64
N PRO A 343 -10.86 -7.28 17.66
CA PRO A 343 -10.53 -7.03 19.06
C PRO A 343 -9.03 -7.17 19.42
N ALA A 344 -8.32 -8.09 18.75
CA ALA A 344 -6.90 -8.33 18.99
C ALA A 344 -5.97 -7.28 18.33
N ASN A 345 -6.48 -6.47 17.38
CA ASN A 345 -5.68 -5.44 16.73
C ASN A 345 -5.48 -4.24 17.66
N ARG A 346 -4.36 -3.53 17.50
CA ARG A 346 -4.10 -2.28 18.25
C ARG A 346 -5.01 -1.15 17.76
N ASN A 347 -5.21 -0.14 18.62
CA ASN A 347 -5.85 1.11 18.22
C ASN A 347 -5.00 1.86 17.19
N TYR A 348 -5.65 2.67 16.37
CA TYR A 348 -4.96 3.54 15.43
C TYR A 348 -4.22 4.69 16.13
N ARG A 349 -2.98 4.95 15.72
CA ARG A 349 -2.24 6.18 16.09
C ARG A 349 -2.38 7.20 14.97
N VAL A 350 -2.33 8.48 15.33
CA VAL A 350 -2.52 9.59 14.40
C VAL A 350 -1.42 10.61 14.57
N GLY A 351 -0.84 11.09 13.46
CA GLY A 351 0.10 12.20 13.50
C GLY A 351 0.80 12.49 12.18
N ASN A 352 1.78 13.39 12.24
CA ASN A 352 2.64 13.70 11.11
C ASN A 352 3.52 12.49 10.72
N ILE A 353 3.72 12.27 9.42
CA ILE A 353 4.54 11.16 8.88
C ILE A 353 5.91 11.09 9.55
N ALA A 354 6.67 12.19 9.57
CA ALA A 354 8.03 12.20 10.08
C ALA A 354 8.13 12.04 11.60
N GLN A 355 7.12 12.51 12.33
CA GLN A 355 7.07 12.43 13.80
C GLN A 355 6.63 11.06 14.31
N VAL A 356 5.70 10.39 13.60
CA VAL A 356 5.16 9.08 14.02
C VAL A 356 6.01 7.93 13.50
N LEU A 357 6.56 8.06 12.29
CA LEU A 357 7.36 7.04 11.64
C LEU A 357 8.83 7.44 11.57
N TYR A 358 9.21 8.13 10.49
CA TYR A 358 10.57 8.51 10.15
C TYR A 358 10.51 9.52 8.99
N GLN A 359 11.61 10.24 8.77
CA GLN A 359 11.69 11.19 7.68
C GLN A 359 11.66 10.47 6.32
N ALA A 360 10.78 10.92 5.43
CA ALA A 360 10.63 10.36 4.09
C ALA A 360 10.39 11.49 3.08
N SER A 361 10.84 11.30 1.85
CA SER A 361 10.63 12.27 0.76
C SER A 361 10.02 11.64 -0.48
N GLY A 362 9.39 12.46 -1.32
CA GLY A 362 8.77 12.01 -2.56
C GLY A 362 7.53 11.13 -2.34
N GLY A 363 6.85 11.32 -1.20
CA GLY A 363 5.63 10.60 -0.84
C GLY A 363 4.40 11.09 -1.61
N CYS A 364 3.49 10.17 -1.89
CA CYS A 364 2.28 10.43 -2.66
C CYS A 364 1.32 11.40 -1.95
N SER A 365 1.03 11.16 -0.68
CA SER A 365 0.11 11.98 0.12
C SER A 365 0.65 13.39 0.40
N ASP A 366 1.97 13.54 0.54
CA ASP A 366 2.65 14.83 0.64
C ASP A 366 2.51 15.65 -0.65
N PHE A 367 2.76 15.02 -1.81
CA PHE A 367 2.51 15.66 -3.09
C PHE A 367 1.04 16.04 -3.25
N ALA A 368 0.11 15.13 -2.91
CA ALA A 368 -1.32 15.43 -2.96
C ALA A 368 -1.67 16.64 -2.08
N GLN A 369 -1.21 16.67 -0.82
CA GLN A 369 -1.44 17.76 0.13
C GLN A 369 -0.94 19.10 -0.42
N ALA A 370 0.27 19.12 -0.99
CA ALA A 370 0.84 20.32 -1.60
C ALA A 370 0.03 20.83 -2.81
N ARG A 371 -0.67 19.94 -3.53
CA ARG A 371 -1.50 20.31 -4.69
C ARG A 371 -2.93 20.69 -4.35
N ILE A 372 -3.48 20.16 -3.26
CA ILE A 372 -4.87 20.41 -2.84
C ILE A 372 -4.99 21.46 -1.74
N GLY A 373 -3.88 22.02 -1.27
CA GLY A 373 -3.85 23.20 -0.40
C GLY A 373 -4.34 22.90 1.02
N ASN A 374 -5.41 23.56 1.45
CA ASN A 374 -5.98 23.45 2.80
C ASN A 374 -6.97 22.27 2.97
N LYS A 375 -7.14 21.45 1.94
CA LYS A 375 -8.02 20.27 1.89
C LYS A 375 -7.30 19.06 2.51
N LEU A 376 -7.96 17.91 2.57
CA LEU A 376 -7.49 16.79 3.38
C LEU A 376 -6.68 15.77 2.57
N SER A 377 -5.45 15.46 2.98
CA SER A 377 -4.63 14.37 2.43
C SER A 377 -4.08 13.49 3.54
N TYR A 378 -4.26 12.17 3.41
CA TYR A 378 -3.81 11.20 4.41
C TYR A 378 -3.11 9.99 3.77
N THR A 379 -2.17 9.42 4.53
CA THR A 379 -1.68 8.05 4.33
C THR A 379 -2.27 7.17 5.42
N TYR A 380 -2.90 6.06 5.03
CA TYR A 380 -3.33 5.02 5.96
C TYR A 380 -2.25 3.95 6.03
N GLU A 381 -1.96 3.44 7.22
CA GLU A 381 -1.21 2.21 7.43
C GLU A 381 -2.13 1.21 8.13
N LEU A 382 -2.64 0.23 7.39
CA LEU A 382 -3.60 -0.75 7.90
C LEU A 382 -2.99 -1.62 9.02
N PRO A 383 -3.80 -2.33 9.84
CA PRO A 383 -3.26 -3.14 10.90
C PRO A 383 -2.51 -4.35 10.34
N ALA A 384 -1.36 -4.68 10.95
CA ALA A 384 -0.83 -6.04 10.89
C ALA A 384 -1.78 -6.92 11.71
N HIS A 385 -2.58 -7.74 11.02
CA HIS A 385 -3.61 -8.54 11.66
C HIS A 385 -3.01 -9.51 12.68
N ARG A 386 -3.49 -9.45 13.93
CA ARG A 386 -3.01 -10.28 15.03
C ARG A 386 -3.94 -11.46 15.26
N ASN A 387 -3.42 -12.66 15.06
CA ASN A 387 -4.17 -13.89 15.28
C ASN A 387 -3.26 -15.05 15.73
N LEU A 388 -3.86 -16.22 15.95
CA LEU A 388 -3.15 -17.43 16.40
C LEU A 388 -2.14 -17.97 15.36
N ASN A 389 -2.31 -17.63 14.08
CA ASN A 389 -1.41 -18.04 13.01
C ASN A 389 -0.13 -17.18 12.96
N ASN A 390 -0.05 -16.10 13.77
CA ASN A 390 1.07 -15.18 13.84
C ASN A 390 1.51 -14.62 12.48
N MET A 391 0.55 -14.45 11.55
CA MET A 391 0.73 -13.86 10.22
C MET A 391 0.74 -12.33 10.29
N ASN A 392 1.60 -11.77 11.14
CA ASN A 392 1.76 -10.34 11.30
C ASN A 392 2.59 -9.76 10.14
N GLY A 393 2.51 -8.44 9.95
CA GLY A 393 3.25 -7.71 8.93
C GLY A 393 2.46 -7.63 7.62
N PHE A 394 3.09 -8.00 6.50
CA PHE A 394 2.50 -7.93 5.16
C PHE A 394 1.67 -9.15 4.74
N LEU A 395 1.71 -10.22 5.54
CA LEU A 395 0.98 -11.47 5.27
C LEU A 395 -0.52 -11.29 5.53
N VAL A 396 -1.35 -12.00 4.77
CA VAL A 396 -2.81 -11.87 4.84
C VAL A 396 -3.45 -13.16 5.35
N ASP A 397 -4.22 -13.03 6.44
CA ASP A 397 -5.20 -14.05 6.82
C ASP A 397 -6.52 -13.82 6.06
N PRO A 398 -7.05 -14.84 5.34
CA PRO A 398 -8.35 -14.74 4.68
C PRO A 398 -9.48 -14.25 5.60
N ALA A 399 -9.44 -14.59 6.89
CA ALA A 399 -10.47 -14.20 7.86
C ALA A 399 -10.53 -12.68 8.10
N PHE A 400 -9.43 -11.96 7.87
CA PHE A 400 -9.35 -10.52 8.10
C PHE A 400 -9.71 -9.69 6.86
N ILE A 401 -9.74 -10.26 5.65
CA ILE A 401 -9.92 -9.53 4.38
C ILE A 401 -11.18 -8.63 4.41
N ARG A 402 -12.34 -9.21 4.76
CA ARG A 402 -13.59 -8.46 4.89
C ARG A 402 -13.54 -7.41 6.00
N GLN A 403 -12.98 -7.80 7.15
CA GLN A 403 -12.87 -6.91 8.31
C GLN A 403 -12.01 -5.69 7.98
N ALA A 404 -10.87 -5.87 7.31
CA ALA A 404 -9.99 -4.78 6.88
C ALA A 404 -10.74 -3.76 5.99
N GLY A 405 -11.53 -4.23 5.03
CA GLY A 405 -12.35 -3.37 4.20
C GLY A 405 -13.44 -2.64 4.99
N TYR A 406 -14.16 -3.37 5.85
CA TYR A 406 -15.23 -2.83 6.68
C TYR A 406 -14.74 -1.78 7.69
N GLU A 407 -13.76 -2.10 8.52
CA GLU A 407 -13.30 -1.19 9.58
C GLU A 407 -12.70 0.09 9.00
N THR A 408 -11.93 -0.02 7.91
CA THR A 408 -11.32 1.14 7.25
C THR A 408 -12.38 2.05 6.61
N TRP A 409 -13.45 1.47 6.06
CA TRP A 409 -14.55 2.23 5.44
C TRP A 409 -15.25 3.15 6.44
N GLU A 410 -15.36 2.76 7.71
CA GLU A 410 -15.96 3.60 8.75
C GLU A 410 -15.19 4.91 8.97
N GLY A 411 -13.85 4.87 8.86
CA GLY A 411 -13.02 6.07 8.86
C GLY A 411 -13.18 6.90 7.59
N ILE A 412 -13.06 6.26 6.41
CA ILE A 412 -13.11 6.94 5.11
C ILE A 412 -14.43 7.70 4.92
N LYS A 413 -15.58 7.04 5.18
CA LYS A 413 -16.89 7.65 4.95
C LYS A 413 -17.15 8.83 5.88
N PHE A 414 -16.54 8.84 7.08
CA PHE A 414 -16.60 10.00 7.96
C PHE A 414 -15.86 11.21 7.39
N ALA A 415 -14.61 11.04 6.94
CA ALA A 415 -13.86 12.16 6.36
C ALA A 415 -14.51 12.67 5.06
N ALA A 416 -15.05 11.76 4.24
CA ALA A 416 -15.80 12.12 3.05
C ALA A 416 -17.02 13.03 3.39
N ARG A 417 -17.78 12.69 4.44
CA ARG A 417 -18.88 13.53 4.96
C ARG A 417 -18.39 14.85 5.55
N TYR A 418 -17.25 14.82 6.23
CA TYR A 418 -16.65 16.03 6.79
C TYR A 418 -16.36 17.06 5.68
N VAL A 419 -15.84 16.62 4.53
CA VAL A 419 -15.61 17.49 3.37
C VAL A 419 -16.91 18.11 2.86
N VAL A 420 -17.98 17.32 2.73
CA VAL A 420 -19.29 17.84 2.28
C VAL A 420 -19.83 18.88 3.26
N LYS A 421 -19.77 18.61 4.57
CA LYS A 421 -20.26 19.52 5.61
C LYS A 421 -19.49 20.83 5.66
N ASN A 422 -18.19 20.80 5.34
CA ASN A 422 -17.29 21.95 5.41
C ASN A 422 -16.95 22.51 4.02
N ARG A 423 -17.79 22.25 3.02
CA ARG A 423 -17.53 22.62 1.62
C ARG A 423 -17.17 24.10 1.44
N ASN A 424 -17.85 24.98 2.16
CA ASN A 424 -17.63 26.43 2.11
C ASN A 424 -16.20 26.81 2.49
N LEU A 425 -15.59 26.12 3.46
CA LEU A 425 -14.21 26.34 3.88
C LEU A 425 -13.19 25.93 2.81
N TYR A 426 -13.55 25.02 1.92
CA TYR A 426 -12.64 24.40 0.96
C TYR A 426 -12.79 24.91 -0.48
N PHE A 427 -13.95 25.44 -0.86
CA PHE A 427 -14.27 25.69 -2.27
C PHE A 427 -14.92 27.05 -2.56
N GLU A 428 -15.17 27.93 -1.58
CA GLU A 428 -15.77 29.26 -1.83
C GLU A 428 -14.74 30.37 -2.12
N ASN A 429 -13.44 30.11 -1.96
CA ASN A 429 -12.35 31.09 -2.16
C ASN A 429 -11.39 30.74 -3.32
N GLU A 430 -11.75 29.81 -4.22
CA GLU A 430 -10.91 29.39 -5.36
C GLU A 430 -11.32 30.01 -6.70
#